data_AF-A0A7J9E2N9-F1
#
_entry.id   AF-A0A7J9E2N9-F1
#
_cell.length_a   1.000
_cell.length_b   1.000
_cell.length_c   1.000
_cell.angle_alpha   90.00
_cell.angle_beta   90.00
_cell.angle_gamma   90.00
#
_symmetry.space_group_name_H-M   'P 1'
#
loop_
_entity.id
_entity.type
_entity.pdbx_description
1 polymer ?
#
loop_
_entity_poly.entity_id
_entity_poly.type
_entity_poly.pdbx_seq_one_letter_code
_entity_poly.pdbx_strand_id
1 'polypeptide(L)'
;MSIRLGSVPAVVVSSPEVAEIFLKTHDFCNQQLFTASKIESFAPSRKEVLTHFIESLKEAAATKEVVNISKKVGNLNAKMILNMILGPVKKYEEFNLKEIIEELLYMVGVFNLADFVPFLGAFDLQ
;
A
#
# COMPACT_ATOMS: atom_id res chain seq x y z
N MET A 1 5.04 24.45 -1.02
CA MET A 1 6.08 24.26 0.03
C MET A 1 5.70 22.99 0.77
N SER A 2 6.56 21.97 0.91
CA SER A 2 6.19 20.76 1.68
C SER A 2 6.78 20.85 3.08
N ILE A 3 5.94 20.71 4.10
CA ILE A 3 6.34 20.59 5.50
C ILE A 3 6.19 19.12 5.86
N ARG A 4 7.19 18.48 6.45
CA ARG A 4 7.04 17.10 6.94
C ARG A 4 6.68 17.15 8.42
N LEU A 5 5.58 16.49 8.81
CA LEU A 5 5.10 16.43 10.18
C LEU A 5 5.44 15.03 10.72
N GLY A 6 6.67 14.88 11.18
CA GLY A 6 7.29 13.56 11.35
C GLY A 6 7.41 12.87 9.98
N SER A 7 7.26 11.55 9.94
CA SER A 7 7.43 10.77 8.70
C SER A 7 6.31 10.94 7.67
N VAL A 8 5.31 11.79 7.95
CA VAL A 8 4.22 12.08 7.02
C VAL A 8 4.51 13.40 6.30
N PRO A 9 4.67 13.38 4.96
CA PRO A 9 4.81 14.62 4.19
C PRO A 9 3.47 15.36 4.11
N ALA A 10 3.44 16.59 4.62
CA ALA A 10 2.32 17.53 4.50
C ALA A 10 2.64 18.58 3.42
N VAL A 11 1.92 18.52 2.30
CA VAL A 11 2.10 19.50 1.22
C VAL A 11 1.31 20.76 1.58
N VAL A 12 2.01 21.87 1.84
CA VAL A 12 1.39 23.19 1.97
C VAL A 12 1.24 23.79 0.59
N VAL A 13 -0.02 23.87 0.17
CA VAL A 13 -0.40 24.43 -1.12
C VAL A 13 -0.81 25.89 -0.91
N SER A 14 0.02 26.80 -1.38
CA SER A 14 -0.14 28.25 -1.19
C SER A 14 -0.88 28.94 -2.34
N SER A 15 -1.22 28.21 -3.42
CA SER A 15 -1.93 28.74 -4.59
C SER A 15 -3.14 27.86 -4.93
N PRO A 16 -4.30 28.47 -5.26
CA PRO A 16 -5.51 27.73 -5.60
C PRO A 16 -5.35 26.90 -6.88
N GLU A 17 -4.52 27.33 -7.83
CA GLU A 17 -4.25 26.59 -9.08
C GLU A 17 -3.52 25.26 -8.81
N VAL A 18 -2.53 25.27 -7.91
CA VAL A 18 -1.81 24.05 -7.50
C VAL A 18 -2.72 23.14 -6.68
N ALA A 19 -3.61 23.71 -5.86
CA ALA A 19 -4.57 22.95 -5.06
C ALA A 19 -5.56 22.23 -5.98
N GLU A 20 -6.06 22.92 -7.01
CA GLU A 20 -6.97 22.34 -7.99
C GLU A 20 -6.33 21.16 -8.74
N ILE A 21 -5.07 21.27 -9.16
CA ILE A 21 -4.36 20.16 -9.82
C ILE A 21 -4.23 18.96 -8.88
N PHE A 22 -3.78 19.19 -7.64
CA PHE A 22 -3.60 18.12 -6.65
C PHE A 22 -4.93 17.42 -6.32
N LEU A 23 -5.98 18.20 -6.07
CA LEU A 23 -7.31 17.68 -5.73
C LEU A 23 -7.93 16.94 -6.91
N LYS A 24 -7.77 17.41 -8.15
CA LYS A 24 -8.25 16.71 -9.35
C LYS A 24 -7.70 15.30 -9.45
N THR A 25 -6.40 15.10 -9.20
CA THR A 25 -5.79 13.76 -9.23
C THR A 25 -6.37 12.86 -8.15
N HIS A 26 -6.46 13.36 -6.92
CA HIS A 26 -7.02 12.61 -5.78
C HIS A 26 -8.49 12.24 -6.01
N ASP A 27 -9.30 13.19 -6.45
CA ASP A 27 -10.73 12.99 -6.70
C ASP A 27 -10.97 12.04 -7.87
N PHE A 28 -10.15 12.13 -8.92
CA PHE A 28 -10.21 11.18 -10.02
C PHE A 28 -9.94 9.74 -9.55
N CYS A 29 -8.90 9.51 -8.74
CA CYS A 29 -8.64 8.18 -8.18
C CYS A 29 -9.83 7.68 -7.34
N ASN A 30 -10.41 8.53 -6.49
CA ASN A 30 -11.57 8.15 -5.68
C ASN A 30 -12.79 7.81 -6.53
N GLN A 31 -13.09 8.62 -7.55
CA GLN A 31 -14.24 8.43 -8.44
C GLN A 31 -14.09 7.24 -9.39
N GLN A 32 -12.87 6.90 -9.81
CA GLN A 32 -12.66 5.83 -10.79
C GLN A 32 -12.31 4.49 -10.16
N LEU A 33 -11.53 4.48 -9.07
CA LEU A 33 -10.96 3.27 -8.49
C LEU A 33 -11.64 2.87 -7.18
N PHE A 34 -12.04 3.84 -6.36
CA PHE A 34 -12.52 3.60 -4.99
C PHE A 34 -14.01 3.88 -4.78
N THR A 35 -14.81 3.97 -5.84
CA THR A 35 -16.26 4.03 -5.69
C THR A 35 -16.83 2.71 -5.21
N ALA A 36 -17.94 2.76 -4.46
CA ALA A 36 -18.63 1.57 -3.98
C ALA A 36 -18.97 0.59 -5.12
N SER A 37 -19.43 1.10 -6.27
CA SER A 37 -19.72 0.28 -7.45
C SER A 37 -18.48 -0.41 -8.00
N LYS A 38 -17.34 0.30 -8.09
CA LYS A 38 -16.09 -0.30 -8.56
C LYS A 38 -15.56 -1.33 -7.58
N ILE A 39 -15.60 -1.05 -6.28
CA ILE A 39 -15.23 -2.00 -5.22
C ILE A 39 -16.09 -3.26 -5.30
N GLU A 40 -17.39 -3.12 -5.54
CA GLU A 40 -18.30 -4.27 -5.67
C GLU A 40 -18.01 -5.09 -6.92
N SER A 41 -17.63 -4.43 -8.03
CA SER A 41 -17.23 -5.13 -9.26
C SER A 41 -16.02 -6.07 -9.06
N PHE A 42 -15.17 -5.81 -8.08
CA PHE A 42 -14.03 -6.67 -7.70
C PHE A 42 -14.37 -7.74 -6.66
N ALA A 43 -15.59 -7.79 -6.11
CA ALA A 43 -15.98 -8.77 -5.10
C ALA A 43 -15.74 -10.24 -5.52
N PRO A 44 -16.01 -10.65 -6.78
CA PRO A 44 -15.72 -12.01 -7.23
C PRO A 44 -14.22 -12.35 -7.16
N SER A 45 -13.35 -11.45 -7.63
CA SER A 45 -11.90 -11.64 -7.61
C SER A 45 -11.36 -11.67 -6.17
N ARG A 46 -11.87 -10.82 -5.28
CA ARG A 46 -11.52 -10.88 -3.85
C ARG A 46 -11.88 -12.24 -3.23
N LYS A 47 -13.08 -12.72 -3.54
CA LYS A 47 -13.59 -14.00 -3.02
C LYS A 47 -12.73 -15.16 -3.50
N GLU A 48 -12.32 -15.17 -4.76
CA GLU A 48 -11.40 -16.17 -5.32
C GLU A 48 -10.07 -16.20 -4.59
N VAL A 49 -9.40 -15.05 -4.46
CA VAL A 49 -8.11 -14.93 -3.77
C VAL A 49 -8.22 -15.35 -2.29
N LEU A 50 -9.31 -14.96 -1.62
CA LEU A 50 -9.59 -15.32 -0.23
C LEU A 50 -9.85 -16.82 -0.06
N THR A 51 -10.54 -17.45 -1.03
CA THR A 51 -10.87 -18.87 -0.99
C THR A 51 -9.59 -19.71 -0.97
N HIS A 52 -8.63 -19.41 -1.84
CA HIS A 52 -7.32 -20.07 -1.83
C HIS A 52 -6.53 -19.87 -0.54
N PHE A 53 -6.63 -18.68 0.07
CA PHE A 53 -6.01 -18.45 1.37
C PHE A 53 -6.61 -19.34 2.46
N ILE A 54 -7.94 -19.44 2.52
CA ILE A 54 -8.66 -20.31 3.47
C ILE A 54 -8.33 -21.78 3.24
N GLU A 55 -8.26 -22.23 1.99
CA GLU A 55 -7.83 -23.60 1.63
C GLU A 55 -6.43 -23.89 2.17
N SER A 56 -5.48 -22.98 1.95
CA SER A 56 -4.11 -23.14 2.48
C SER A 56 -4.03 -23.21 4.00
N LEU A 57 -4.98 -22.59 4.71
CA LEU A 57 -5.06 -22.66 6.17
C LEU A 57 -5.67 -23.97 6.64
N LYS A 58 -6.67 -24.50 5.92
CA LYS A 58 -7.26 -25.82 6.20
C LYS A 58 -6.25 -26.93 6.01
N GLU A 59 -5.43 -26.86 4.97
CA GLU A 59 -4.34 -27.81 4.71
C GLU A 59 -3.30 -27.78 5.84
N ALA A 60 -2.83 -26.59 6.21
CA ALA A 60 -1.89 -26.43 7.32
C ALA A 60 -2.48 -26.90 8.66
N ALA A 61 -3.77 -26.70 8.90
CA ALA A 61 -4.44 -27.21 10.09
C ALA A 61 -4.53 -28.73 10.10
N ALA A 62 -4.79 -29.37 8.95
CA ALA A 62 -4.84 -30.83 8.83
C ALA A 62 -3.47 -31.49 9.10
N THR A 63 -2.38 -30.83 8.70
CA THR A 63 -1.00 -31.27 8.96
C THR A 63 -0.48 -30.85 10.34
N LYS A 64 -1.26 -30.08 11.12
CA LYS A 64 -0.87 -29.46 12.39
C LYS A 64 0.39 -28.58 12.27
N GLU A 65 0.56 -27.95 11.12
CA GLU A 65 1.67 -27.04 10.85
C GLU A 65 1.51 -25.73 11.65
N VAL A 66 2.61 -25.22 12.19
CA VAL A 66 2.64 -23.88 12.81
C VAL A 66 2.64 -22.82 11.72
N VAL A 67 1.59 -22.00 11.69
CA VAL A 67 1.41 -20.98 10.65
C VAL A 67 1.78 -19.59 11.15
N ASN A 68 2.67 -18.91 10.42
CA ASN A 68 2.86 -17.46 10.59
C ASN A 68 1.74 -16.69 9.87
N ILE A 69 0.76 -16.23 10.66
CA ILE A 69 -0.42 -15.52 10.16
C ILE A 69 -0.05 -14.17 9.52
N SER A 70 0.83 -13.39 10.14
CA SER A 70 1.24 -12.07 9.61
C SER A 70 1.82 -12.18 8.21
N LYS A 71 2.69 -13.17 7.98
CA LYS A 71 3.25 -13.45 6.66
C LYS A 71 2.18 -13.85 5.66
N LYS A 72 1.28 -14.79 6.00
CA LYS A 72 0.25 -15.24 5.05
C LYS A 72 -0.78 -14.14 4.73
N VAL A 73 -1.19 -13.33 5.72
CA VAL A 73 -2.10 -12.19 5.52
C VAL A 73 -1.44 -11.09 4.69
N GLY A 74 -0.15 -10.80 4.93
CA GLY A 74 0.63 -9.88 4.09
C GLY A 74 0.63 -10.31 2.62
N ASN A 75 0.88 -11.60 2.36
CA ASN A 75 0.84 -12.16 1.00
C ASN A 75 -0.57 -12.10 0.39
N LEU A 76 -1.62 -12.35 1.18
CA LEU A 76 -3.02 -12.23 0.75
C LEU A 76 -3.32 -10.79 0.29
N ASN A 77 -2.95 -9.79 1.09
CA ASN A 77 -3.15 -8.38 0.78
C ASN A 77 -2.42 -7.99 -0.51
N ALA A 78 -1.14 -8.34 -0.62
CA ALA A 78 -0.33 -8.08 -1.80
C ALA A 78 -0.95 -8.69 -3.07
N LYS A 79 -1.37 -9.97 -3.00
CA LYS A 79 -2.02 -10.67 -4.10
C LYS A 79 -3.35 -10.02 -4.49
N MET A 80 -4.16 -9.61 -3.50
CA MET A 80 -5.45 -8.97 -3.74
C MET A 80 -5.30 -7.60 -4.43
N ILE A 81 -4.37 -6.77 -3.96
CA ILE A 81 -4.07 -5.44 -4.54
C ILE A 81 -3.57 -5.60 -5.98
N LEU A 82 -2.56 -6.45 -6.21
CA LEU A 82 -2.02 -6.66 -7.56
C LEU A 82 -3.09 -7.19 -8.51
N ASN A 83 -3.99 -8.06 -8.05
CA ASN A 83 -5.08 -8.57 -8.88
C ASN A 83 -6.06 -7.49 -9.32
N MET A 84 -6.38 -6.56 -8.43
CA MET A 84 -7.30 -5.47 -8.75
C MET A 84 -6.69 -4.46 -9.73
N ILE A 85 -5.38 -4.22 -9.62
CA ILE A 85 -4.67 -3.24 -10.45
C ILE A 85 -4.29 -3.83 -11.82
N LEU A 86 -3.72 -5.03 -11.84
CA LEU A 86 -3.13 -5.64 -13.04
C LEU A 86 -4.04 -6.70 -13.69
N GLY A 87 -5.14 -7.07 -13.03
CA GLY A 87 -5.97 -8.21 -13.43
C GLY A 87 -5.39 -9.56 -12.97
N PRO A 88 -5.97 -10.69 -13.41
CA PRO A 88 -5.54 -12.04 -13.04
C PRO A 88 -4.16 -12.38 -13.64
N VAL A 89 -3.09 -11.90 -12.99
CA VAL A 89 -1.70 -12.10 -13.43
C VAL A 89 -1.09 -13.27 -12.67
N LYS A 90 -0.66 -14.32 -13.38
CA LYS A 90 -0.04 -15.51 -12.76
C LYS A 90 1.35 -15.27 -12.14
N LYS A 91 1.93 -14.09 -12.32
CA LYS A 91 3.33 -13.72 -12.01
C LYS A 91 3.47 -12.84 -10.76
N TYR A 92 2.68 -13.07 -9.70
CA TYR A 92 2.83 -12.29 -8.46
C TYR A 92 4.21 -12.47 -7.82
N GLU A 93 4.84 -13.63 -8.01
CA GLU A 93 6.17 -13.92 -7.47
C GLU A 93 7.29 -13.08 -8.10
N GLU A 94 7.04 -12.47 -9.27
CA GLU A 94 8.00 -11.57 -9.92
C GLU A 94 8.03 -10.18 -9.26
N PHE A 95 6.98 -9.80 -8.50
CA PHE A 95 6.94 -8.53 -7.79
C PHE A 95 7.47 -8.71 -6.37
N ASN A 96 8.64 -8.11 -6.08
CA ASN A 96 9.19 -8.10 -4.71
C ASN A 96 8.50 -7.07 -3.80
N LEU A 97 7.16 -7.16 -3.68
CA LEU A 97 6.37 -6.23 -2.86
C LEU A 97 6.78 -6.27 -1.39
N LYS A 98 7.30 -7.40 -0.90
CA LYS A 98 7.75 -7.53 0.48
C LYS A 98 8.90 -6.57 0.77
N GLU A 99 9.93 -6.57 -0.07
CA GLU A 99 11.08 -5.68 0.07
C GLU A 99 10.67 -4.21 -0.05
N ILE A 100 9.83 -3.88 -1.04
CA ILE A 100 9.31 -2.51 -1.22
C ILE A 100 8.52 -2.05 0.00
N ILE A 101 7.67 -2.90 0.58
CA ILE A 101 6.86 -2.55 1.76
C ILE A 101 7.74 -2.43 3.00
N GLU A 102 8.73 -3.30 3.17
CA GLU A 102 9.67 -3.24 4.30
C GLU A 102 10.54 -1.97 4.24
N GLU A 103 11.03 -1.61 3.05
CA GLU A 103 11.75 -0.36 2.81
C GLU A 103 10.85 0.87 3.03
N LEU A 104 9.62 0.84 2.52
CA LEU A 104 8.64 1.91 2.73
C LEU A 104 8.33 2.10 4.22
N LEU A 105 8.08 1.01 4.95
CA LEU A 105 7.81 1.06 6.38
C LEU A 105 9.02 1.54 7.18
N TYR A 106 10.23 1.19 6.76
CA TYR A 106 11.46 1.75 7.34
C TYR A 106 11.52 3.27 7.11
N MET A 107 11.38 3.73 5.86
CA MET A 107 11.42 5.16 5.53
C MET A 107 10.33 5.98 6.24
N VAL A 108 9.12 5.41 6.39
CA VAL A 108 8.00 6.05 7.09
C VAL A 108 8.11 5.86 8.62
N GLY A 109 8.90 4.91 9.11
CA GLY A 109 9.09 4.68 10.54
C GLY A 109 10.23 5.50 11.15
N VAL A 110 11.21 5.87 10.33
CA VAL A 110 12.44 6.52 10.77
C VAL A 110 12.25 8.03 10.93
N PHE A 111 12.78 8.56 12.02
CA PHE A 111 12.79 9.99 12.29
C PHE A 111 13.77 10.69 11.35
N ASN A 112 13.27 11.55 10.46
CA ASN A 112 14.12 12.37 9.61
C ASN A 112 14.37 13.73 10.25
N LEU A 113 15.62 14.03 10.63
CA LEU A 113 15.96 15.30 11.28
C LEU A 113 15.70 16.52 10.38
N ALA A 114 15.78 16.35 9.06
CA ALA A 114 15.51 17.40 8.09
C ALA A 114 14.06 17.92 8.13
N ASP A 115 13.13 17.10 8.65
CA ASP A 115 11.72 17.46 8.79
C ASP A 115 11.51 18.51 9.89
N PHE A 116 12.42 18.55 10.88
CA PHE A 116 12.38 19.49 12.01
C PHE A 116 13.39 20.62 11.85
N VAL A 117 14.52 20.35 11.17
CA VAL A 117 15.63 21.29 10.97
C VAL A 117 15.98 21.35 9.48
N PRO A 118 15.27 22.16 8.67
CA PRO A 118 15.35 22.10 7.21
C PRO A 118 16.76 22.34 6.63
N PHE A 119 17.59 23.14 7.29
CA PHE A 119 18.96 23.40 6.83
C PHE A 119 19.91 22.20 6.97
N LEU A 120 19.54 21.18 7.77
CA LEU A 120 20.28 19.92 7.87
C LEU A 120 19.89 18.91 6.79
N GLY A 121 18.92 19.24 5.93
CA GLY A 121 18.46 18.35 4.85
C GLY A 121 19.53 17.93 3.86
N ALA A 122 20.61 18.71 3.69
CA ALA A 122 21.72 18.37 2.81
C ALA A 122 22.57 17.19 3.32
N PHE A 123 22.42 16.79 4.57
CA PHE A 123 23.21 15.72 5.21
C PHE A 123 22.50 14.37 5.25
N ASP A 124 21.24 14.30 4.79
CA ASP A 124 20.43 13.08 4.71
C ASP A 124 20.42 12.26 6.02
N LEU A 125 20.05 12.92 7.12
CA LEU A 125 20.06 12.36 8.47
C LEU A 125 18.77 11.57 8.77
N GLN A 126 18.50 10.54 7.96
CA GLN A 126 17.43 9.55 8.16
C GLN A 126 17.98 8.31 8.87
#